data_AF-A0AAX3NHH6-F1
#
_entry.id   AF-A0AAX3NHH6-F1
#
_cell.length_a   1.000
_cell.length_b   1.000
_cell.length_c   1.000
_cell.angle_alpha   90.00
_cell.angle_beta   90.00
_cell.angle_gamma   90.00
#
_symmetry.space_group_name_H-M   'P 1'
#
loop_
_entity.id
_entity.type
_entity.pdbx_description
1 polymer ?
#
loop_
_entity_poly.entity_id
_entity_poly.type
_entity_poly.pdbx_seq_one_letter_code
_entity_poly.pdbx_strand_id
1 'polypeptide(L)'
;MMVTNWHKHPKGDIVFGGWNDVTVTVNGDGTRTYSTASVGALFPFQNMSGTKITTSSFVVAVRFREARADQSERSTAVLRNGEKDGIWAYSMTRDLAGENMTYPAFSLAKGSLTPIALAIYTPEDWAGLQSMGVTLFDGDTMPQA
;
A
#
# COMPACT_ATOMS: atom_id res chain seq x y z
N MET A 1 0.37 3.92 -22.13
CA MET A 1 -0.63 3.53 -21.13
C MET A 1 -0.40 4.41 -19.92
N MET A 2 -1.40 5.18 -19.51
CA MET A 2 -1.25 6.28 -18.55
C MET A 2 -1.61 5.80 -17.14
N VAL A 3 -0.62 5.64 -16.26
CA VAL A 3 -0.90 5.28 -14.85
C VAL A 3 -1.41 6.52 -14.13
N THR A 4 -2.70 6.56 -13.82
CA THR A 4 -3.37 7.80 -13.38
C THR A 4 -3.25 8.08 -11.89
N ASN A 5 -3.01 7.09 -11.02
CA ASN A 5 -3.08 7.24 -9.56
C ASN A 5 -1.92 6.57 -8.79
N TRP A 6 -0.69 6.85 -9.20
CA TRP A 6 0.49 6.49 -8.40
C TRP A 6 0.71 7.54 -7.30
N HIS A 7 0.86 7.12 -6.03
CA HIS A 7 1.37 7.99 -4.95
C HIS A 7 2.70 7.50 -4.35
N LYS A 8 3.84 7.97 -4.88
CA LYS A 8 5.15 7.66 -4.30
C LYS A 8 5.19 8.42 -3.01
N HIS A 9 5.10 7.71 -1.89
CA HIS A 9 5.04 8.31 -0.57
C HIS A 9 6.17 9.37 -0.47
N PRO A 10 5.85 10.68 -0.42
CA PRO A 10 6.86 11.67 -0.13
C PRO A 10 7.39 11.29 1.25
N LYS A 11 8.69 11.02 1.33
CA LYS A 11 9.40 10.66 2.55
C LYS A 11 9.16 11.75 3.60
N GLY A 12 8.05 11.71 4.35
CA GLY A 12 7.82 12.69 5.41
C GLY A 12 6.42 13.26 5.64
N ASP A 13 5.38 13.10 4.81
CA ASP A 13 4.17 13.94 5.02
C ASP A 13 2.86 13.27 5.46
N ILE A 14 2.71 11.95 5.36
CA ILE A 14 1.48 11.28 5.82
C ILE A 14 1.81 10.34 6.99
N VAL A 15 1.10 10.51 8.10
CA VAL A 15 1.02 9.53 9.18
C VAL A 15 -0.18 8.65 8.88
N PHE A 16 0.06 7.34 8.74
CA PHE A 16 -1.02 6.40 8.52
C PHE A 16 -1.83 6.25 9.81
N GLY A 17 -3.14 6.09 9.68
CA GLY A 17 -3.90 5.60 10.81
C GLY A 17 -3.54 4.15 11.12
N GLY A 18 -3.72 3.79 12.38
CA GLY A 18 -3.55 2.44 12.86
C GLY A 18 -4.37 2.18 14.11
N TRP A 19 -4.49 0.92 14.48
CA TRP A 19 -5.16 0.45 15.69
C TRP A 19 -4.14 -0.23 16.63
N ASN A 20 -4.43 -0.22 17.94
CA ASN A 20 -3.63 -0.81 19.05
C ASN A 20 -2.22 -0.24 19.26
N ASP A 21 -2.14 0.99 19.79
CA ASP A 21 -0.91 1.62 20.30
C ASP A 21 0.31 1.52 19.36
N VAL A 22 0.07 1.82 18.07
CA VAL A 22 1.14 1.89 17.08
C VAL A 22 2.02 3.11 17.38
N THR A 23 3.30 2.86 17.65
CA THR A 23 4.33 3.88 17.77
C THR A 23 4.92 4.17 16.40
N VAL A 24 5.15 5.46 16.11
CA VAL A 24 5.71 5.93 14.84
C VAL A 24 7.09 6.53 15.07
N THR A 25 8.08 6.07 14.33
CA THR A 25 9.44 6.62 14.34
C THR A 25 9.77 7.18 12.95
N VAL A 26 10.28 8.41 12.90
CA VAL A 26 10.81 9.00 11.66
C VAL A 26 12.29 8.62 11.55
N ASN A 27 12.65 7.93 10.47
CA ASN A 27 14.02 7.50 10.20
C ASN A 27 14.85 8.64 9.59
N GLY A 28 16.18 8.52 9.64
CA GLY A 28 17.10 9.53 9.07
C GLY A 28 16.96 9.74 7.55
N ASP A 29 16.37 8.79 6.83
CA ASP A 29 16.07 8.89 5.39
C ASP A 29 14.69 9.50 5.08
N GLY A 30 13.97 9.98 6.10
CA GLY A 30 12.64 10.59 6.00
C GLY A 30 11.48 9.60 5.94
N THR A 31 11.74 8.30 5.90
CA THR A 31 10.69 7.28 5.98
C THR A 31 10.14 7.14 7.40
N ARG A 32 8.92 6.62 7.55
CA ARG A 32 8.33 6.31 8.85
C ARG A 32 8.29 4.82 9.08
N THR A 33 8.74 4.40 10.26
CA THR A 33 8.59 3.04 10.76
C THR A 33 7.46 3.00 11.77
N TYR A 34 6.52 2.11 11.56
CA TYR A 34 5.40 1.86 12.47
C TYR A 34 5.72 0.60 13.26
N SER A 35 5.58 0.65 14.57
CA SER A 35 5.91 -0.46 15.46
C SER A 35 4.89 -0.64 16.56
N THR A 36 4.67 -1.88 16.99
CA THR A 36 3.83 -2.19 18.16
C THR A 36 4.47 -3.31 18.98
N ALA A 37 4.28 -3.24 20.30
CA ALA A 37 4.71 -4.29 21.23
C ALA A 37 3.74 -5.48 21.28
N SER A 38 2.53 -5.31 20.73
CA SER A 38 1.44 -6.30 20.73
C SER A 38 1.06 -6.69 19.28
N VAL A 39 -0.21 -6.55 18.90
CA VAL A 39 -0.72 -6.73 17.53
C VAL A 39 -1.47 -5.46 17.16
N GLY A 40 -1.06 -4.83 16.06
CA GLY A 40 -1.69 -3.63 15.52
C GLY A 40 -2.11 -3.81 14.07
N ALA A 41 -2.80 -2.81 13.56
CA ALA A 41 -3.12 -2.69 12.14
C ALA A 41 -2.64 -1.34 11.61
N LEU A 42 -2.21 -1.31 10.36
CA LEU A 42 -1.88 -0.10 9.61
C LEU A 42 -2.86 0.07 8.46
N PHE A 43 -3.26 1.31 8.18
CA PHE A 43 -4.13 1.63 7.06
C PHE A 43 -3.41 2.57 6.07
N PRO A 44 -2.55 2.04 5.19
CA PRO A 44 -1.67 2.86 4.35
C PRO A 44 -2.40 3.75 3.35
N PHE A 45 -3.63 3.38 2.98
CA PHE A 45 -4.45 4.11 2.01
C PHE A 45 -5.53 4.97 2.66
N GLN A 46 -5.55 5.06 4.00
CA GLN A 46 -6.57 5.82 4.69
C GLN A 46 -6.55 7.28 4.26
N ASN A 47 -7.73 7.83 4.00
CA ASN A 47 -7.94 9.21 3.54
C ASN A 47 -7.25 9.54 2.20
N MET A 48 -6.77 8.56 1.44
CA MET A 48 -6.29 8.76 0.06
C MET A 48 -7.43 8.91 -0.97
N SER A 49 -8.69 8.93 -0.48
CA SER A 49 -9.93 9.11 -1.25
C SER A 49 -10.06 10.47 -1.95
N GLY A 50 -9.18 11.44 -1.64
CA GLY A 50 -9.03 12.68 -2.42
C GLY A 50 -8.64 12.42 -3.88
N THR A 51 -8.09 11.24 -4.16
CA THR A 51 -8.00 10.67 -5.50
C THR A 51 -9.36 10.04 -5.80
N LYS A 52 -10.17 10.68 -6.65
CA LYS A 52 -11.54 10.24 -6.96
C LYS A 52 -11.50 8.86 -7.64
N ILE A 53 -11.45 7.77 -6.88
CA ILE A 53 -11.59 6.41 -7.41
C ILE A 53 -13.05 6.25 -7.84
N THR A 54 -13.30 6.52 -9.11
CA THR A 54 -14.62 6.42 -9.73
C THR A 54 -14.98 4.99 -10.10
N THR A 55 -14.01 4.08 -10.09
CA THR A 55 -14.18 2.67 -10.44
C THR A 55 -14.73 1.87 -9.27
N SER A 56 -15.56 0.86 -9.56
CA SER A 56 -16.13 -0.06 -8.55
C SER A 56 -15.08 -1.01 -7.95
N SER A 57 -13.99 -1.25 -8.69
CA SER A 57 -12.84 -2.04 -8.28
C SER A 57 -11.54 -1.35 -8.65
N PHE A 58 -10.51 -1.64 -7.87
CA PHE A 58 -9.16 -1.09 -8.04
C PHE A 58 -8.15 -2.06 -7.42
N VAL A 59 -6.88 -1.83 -7.73
CA VAL A 59 -5.76 -2.54 -7.12
C VAL A 59 -5.00 -1.57 -6.25
N VAL A 60 -4.72 -1.96 -5.02
CA VAL A 60 -3.75 -1.25 -4.19
C VAL A 60 -2.45 -2.02 -4.17
N ALA A 61 -1.33 -1.30 -4.15
CA ALA A 61 -0.03 -1.90 -3.93
C ALA A 61 0.77 -1.08 -2.91
N VAL A 62 1.44 -1.79 -2.00
CA VAL A 62 2.39 -1.20 -1.05
C VAL A 62 3.72 -1.92 -1.15
N ARG A 63 4.79 -1.15 -1.01
CA ARG A 63 6.12 -1.68 -0.75
C ARG A 63 6.51 -1.36 0.68
N PHE A 64 6.80 -2.40 1.44
CA PHE A 64 7.50 -2.27 2.72
C PHE A 64 9.00 -2.48 2.51
N ARG A 65 9.80 -1.92 3.42
CA ARG A 65 11.24 -2.22 3.50
C ARG A 65 11.46 -3.67 3.93
N GLU A 66 10.62 -4.15 4.83
CA GLU A 66 10.66 -5.51 5.37
C GLU A 66 9.84 -6.48 4.49
N ALA A 67 10.38 -7.68 4.30
CA ALA A 67 9.62 -8.81 3.78
C ALA A 67 9.05 -9.60 4.97
N ARG A 68 7.74 -9.86 4.97
CA ARG A 68 7.03 -10.56 6.06
C ARG A 68 5.87 -11.36 5.50
N ALA A 69 5.56 -12.50 6.09
CA ALA A 69 4.36 -13.27 5.77
C ALA A 69 3.07 -12.58 6.23
N ASP A 70 1.98 -12.90 5.53
CA ASP A 70 0.58 -12.61 5.90
C ASP A 70 0.34 -11.19 6.40
N GLN A 71 0.48 -10.25 5.47
CA GLN A 71 0.42 -8.84 5.78
C GLN A 71 -0.98 -8.23 5.72
N SER A 72 -1.99 -8.82 5.07
CA SER A 72 -3.35 -8.24 5.07
C SER A 72 -4.30 -8.89 6.07
N GLU A 73 -4.99 -8.08 6.85
CA GLU A 73 -6.07 -8.51 7.74
C GLU A 73 -7.41 -8.63 7.00
N ARG A 74 -7.66 -7.79 5.99
CA ARG A 74 -8.85 -7.85 5.11
C ARG A 74 -8.55 -7.33 3.70
N SER A 75 -8.77 -8.17 2.70
CA SER A 75 -8.66 -7.87 1.26
C SER A 75 -9.63 -8.75 0.46
N THR A 76 -9.98 -8.41 -0.78
CA THR A 76 -10.82 -9.30 -1.62
C THR A 76 -10.00 -10.41 -2.27
N ALA A 77 -8.79 -10.10 -2.73
CA ALA A 77 -7.87 -11.09 -3.30
C ALA A 77 -6.41 -10.61 -3.25
N VAL A 78 -5.49 -11.51 -2.90
CA VAL A 78 -4.04 -11.29 -3.01
C VAL A 78 -3.64 -11.39 -4.48
N LEU A 79 -3.11 -10.30 -5.05
CA LEU A 79 -2.58 -10.28 -6.42
C LEU A 79 -1.07 -10.45 -6.44
N ARG A 80 -0.38 -10.01 -5.39
CA ARG A 80 1.05 -10.23 -5.19
C ARG A 80 1.36 -10.41 -3.71
N ASN A 81 2.07 -11.49 -3.40
CA ASN A 81 2.59 -11.77 -2.07
C ASN A 81 4.00 -11.18 -1.94
N GLY A 82 4.20 -10.32 -0.94
CA GLY A 82 5.45 -9.61 -0.68
C GLY A 82 6.39 -10.31 0.30
N GLU A 83 6.18 -11.59 0.62
CA GLU A 83 7.06 -12.38 1.48
C GLU A 83 8.52 -12.44 1.01
N LYS A 84 8.75 -12.26 -0.31
CA LYS A 84 10.08 -12.32 -0.90
C LYS A 84 10.74 -10.95 -1.05
N ASP A 85 9.97 -9.92 -1.38
CA ASP A 85 10.49 -8.63 -1.87
C ASP A 85 9.84 -7.40 -1.21
N GLY A 86 8.96 -7.61 -0.24
CA GLY A 86 8.23 -6.57 0.47
C GLY A 86 7.12 -5.91 -0.36
N ILE A 87 6.81 -6.39 -1.56
CA ILE A 87 5.78 -5.82 -2.42
C ILE A 87 4.48 -6.60 -2.30
N TRP A 88 3.47 -5.95 -1.76
CA TRP A 88 2.13 -6.49 -1.62
C TRP A 88 1.17 -5.79 -2.55
N ALA A 89 0.28 -6.56 -3.19
CA ALA A 89 -0.81 -5.99 -3.97
C ALA A 89 -2.10 -6.78 -3.79
N TYR A 90 -3.20 -6.05 -3.72
CA TYR A 90 -4.52 -6.60 -3.46
C TYR A 90 -5.54 -6.00 -4.41
N SER A 91 -6.44 -6.84 -4.90
CA SER A 91 -7.69 -6.36 -5.48
C SER A 91 -8.57 -5.83 -4.36
N MET A 92 -9.33 -4.76 -4.65
CA MET A 92 -10.24 -4.11 -3.73
C MET A 92 -11.51 -3.68 -4.46
N THR A 93 -12.63 -3.67 -3.73
CA THR A 93 -13.86 -3.01 -4.16
C THR A 93 -14.10 -1.76 -3.34
N ARG A 94 -14.82 -0.80 -3.93
CA ARG A 94 -15.21 0.44 -3.23
C ARG A 94 -16.02 0.15 -1.96
N ASP A 95 -16.92 -0.83 -2.02
CA ASP A 95 -17.74 -1.25 -0.87
C ASP A 95 -16.89 -1.78 0.28
N LEU A 96 -15.81 -2.53 -0.02
CA LEU A 96 -14.91 -3.04 1.01
C LEU A 96 -14.04 -1.92 1.60
N ALA A 97 -13.50 -1.03 0.76
CA ALA A 97 -12.60 0.03 1.20
C ALA A 97 -13.30 1.11 2.03
N GLY A 98 -14.59 1.37 1.75
CA GLY A 98 -15.35 2.46 2.33
C GLY A 98 -14.82 3.84 1.88
N GLU A 99 -15.51 4.90 2.30
CA GLU A 99 -15.18 6.28 1.90
C GLU A 99 -13.80 6.76 2.40
N ASN A 100 -13.37 6.24 3.55
CA ASN A 100 -12.09 6.59 4.16
C ASN A 100 -10.93 5.70 3.71
N MET A 101 -11.16 4.73 2.82
CA MET A 101 -10.14 3.80 2.32
C MET A 101 -9.32 3.13 3.43
N THR A 102 -10.00 2.65 4.49
CA THR A 102 -9.31 1.97 5.61
C THR A 102 -8.82 0.56 5.25
N TYR A 103 -9.10 0.09 4.03
CA TYR A 103 -8.69 -1.22 3.55
C TYR A 103 -7.87 -1.15 2.25
N PRO A 104 -6.94 -2.10 2.04
CA PRO A 104 -6.60 -3.20 2.93
C PRO A 104 -5.88 -2.73 4.19
N ALA A 105 -6.22 -3.37 5.30
CA ALA A 105 -5.58 -3.18 6.58
C ALA A 105 -4.39 -4.14 6.69
N PHE A 106 -3.24 -3.61 7.12
CA PHE A 106 -2.01 -4.38 7.21
C PHE A 106 -1.73 -4.79 8.64
N SER A 107 -1.57 -6.09 8.88
CA SER A 107 -1.26 -6.60 10.20
C SER A 107 0.17 -6.23 10.58
N LEU A 108 0.30 -5.50 11.68
CA LEU A 108 1.54 -5.27 12.36
C LEU A 108 1.65 -6.26 13.52
N ALA A 109 2.04 -7.50 13.21
CA ALA A 109 2.47 -8.44 14.23
C ALA A 109 3.69 -7.87 14.98
N LYS A 110 3.83 -8.21 16.27
CA LYS A 110 4.90 -7.72 17.17
C LYS A 110 6.21 -7.45 16.41
N GLY A 111 6.57 -6.17 16.29
CA GLY A 111 7.63 -5.73 15.41
C GLY A 111 7.30 -4.43 14.67
N SER A 112 7.95 -4.25 13.52
CA SER A 112 7.92 -3.00 12.75
C SER A 112 7.67 -3.22 11.26
N LEU A 113 7.04 -2.22 10.64
CA LEU A 113 6.89 -2.09 9.19
C LEU A 113 7.24 -0.66 8.77
N THR A 114 8.11 -0.54 7.77
CA THR A 114 8.42 0.72 7.09
C THR A 114 7.82 0.71 5.67
N PRO A 115 6.66 1.33 5.44
CA PRO A 115 6.15 1.59 4.10
C PRO A 115 7.07 2.58 3.38
N ILE A 116 7.50 2.22 2.16
CA ILE A 116 8.41 3.03 1.34
C ILE A 116 7.82 3.47 0.01
N ALA A 117 6.75 2.81 -0.46
CA ALA A 117 5.99 3.24 -1.63
C ALA A 117 4.55 2.72 -1.57
N LEU A 118 3.62 3.46 -2.18
CA LEU A 118 2.20 3.13 -2.30
C LEU A 118 1.74 3.42 -3.73
N ALA A 119 0.72 2.71 -4.19
CA ALA A 119 0.08 3.00 -5.46
C ALA A 119 -1.34 2.45 -5.50
N ILE A 120 -2.18 3.11 -6.30
CA ILE A 120 -3.54 2.69 -6.60
C ILE A 120 -3.65 2.59 -8.13
N TYR A 121 -4.07 1.44 -8.64
CA TYR A 121 -4.21 1.18 -10.07
C TYR A 121 -5.66 0.86 -10.40
N THR A 122 -6.07 1.19 -11.62
CA THR A 122 -7.20 0.50 -12.22
C THR A 122 -6.81 -0.98 -12.47
N PRO A 123 -7.77 -1.91 -12.55
CA PRO A 123 -7.46 -3.31 -12.89
C PRO A 123 -6.76 -3.45 -14.24
N GLU A 124 -7.13 -2.61 -15.21
CA GLU A 124 -6.50 -2.53 -16.54
C GLU A 124 -5.05 -2.06 -16.41
N ASP A 125 -4.82 -1.00 -15.63
CA ASP A 125 -3.47 -0.47 -15.35
C ASP A 125 -2.54 -1.53 -14.77
N TRP A 126 -3.06 -2.24 -13.77
CA TRP A 126 -2.36 -3.34 -13.14
C TRP A 126 -1.99 -4.44 -14.15
N ALA A 127 -2.95 -4.92 -14.94
CA ALA A 127 -2.74 -6.00 -15.89
C ALA A 127 -1.71 -5.64 -16.98
N GLY A 128 -1.77 -4.42 -17.51
CA GLY A 128 -0.78 -3.94 -18.48
C GLY A 128 0.61 -3.86 -17.88
N LEU A 129 0.77 -3.31 -16.67
CA LEU A 129 2.07 -3.27 -15.97
C LEU A 129 2.65 -4.67 -15.72
N GLN A 130 1.83 -5.64 -15.31
CA GLN A 130 2.28 -7.03 -15.14
C GLN A 130 2.75 -7.64 -16.46
N SER A 131 2.04 -7.38 -17.57
CA SER A 131 2.39 -7.91 -18.89
C SER A 131 3.74 -7.39 -19.42
N MET A 132 4.14 -6.19 -19.00
CA MET A 132 5.41 -5.57 -19.40
C MET A 132 6.60 -5.99 -18.51
N GLY A 133 6.37 -6.74 -17.44
CA GLY A 133 7.42 -7.11 -16.49
C GLY A 133 7.99 -5.94 -15.68
N VAL A 134 7.24 -4.83 -15.58
CA VAL A 134 7.67 -3.60 -14.91
C VAL A 134 7.58 -3.76 -13.39
N THR A 135 8.57 -3.22 -12.68
CA THR A 135 8.51 -3.18 -11.21
C THR A 135 7.54 -2.08 -10.78
N LEU A 136 6.50 -2.47 -10.03
CA LEU A 136 5.37 -1.64 -9.58
C LEU A 136 5.72 -0.37 -8.80
N PHE A 137 6.98 -0.12 -8.45
CA PHE A 137 7.40 1.09 -7.74
C PHE A 137 8.66 1.73 -8.31
N ASP A 138 9.11 1.26 -9.47
CA ASP A 138 10.25 1.82 -10.15
C ASP A 138 9.77 2.92 -11.11
N GLY A 139 9.94 4.17 -10.67
CA GLY A 139 9.48 5.36 -11.37
C GLY A 139 10.20 5.60 -12.70
N ASP A 140 11.37 4.99 -12.90
CA ASP A 140 12.12 5.08 -14.15
C ASP A 140 11.60 4.08 -15.19
N THR A 141 11.01 2.98 -14.75
CA THR A 141 10.44 1.93 -15.63
C THR A 141 8.94 2.06 -15.85
N MET A 142 8.27 2.90 -15.08
CA MET A 142 6.83 3.08 -15.24
C MET A 142 6.48 3.99 -16.40
N PRO A 143 5.45 3.62 -17.18
CA PRO A 143 4.88 4.52 -18.17
C PRO A 143 4.47 5.84 -17.50
N GLN A 144 4.97 6.96 -18.02
CA GLN A 144 4.61 8.28 -17.52
C GLN A 144 3.11 8.52 -17.68
N ALA A 145 2.57 9.30 -16.73
CA ALA A 145 1.22 9.83 -16.81
C ALA A 145 1.15 10.89 -17.91
#